data_AF-A0A4Q8AA79-F1
#
_entry.id   AF-A0A4Q8AA79-F1
#
_cell.length_a   1.000
_cell.length_b   1.000
_cell.length_c   1.000
_cell.angle_alpha   90.00
_cell.angle_beta   90.00
_cell.angle_gamma   90.00
#
_symmetry.space_group_name_H-M   'P 1'
#
loop_
_entity.id
_entity.type
_entity.pdbx_description
1 polymer ?
#
loop_
_entity_poly.entity_id
_entity_poly.type
_entity_poly.pdbx_seq_one_letter_code
_entity_poly.pdbx_strand_id
1 'polypeptide(L)'
;MEYVLLFLAIVVLGATVFLVVGRRRSGEPLPTQELGEPTTSLPPVLLPERMRAEDVRHVRFSLGARGYRCDQVDDVLDALSAEIERLHGELDQVRAAAGADRRQEP
;
A
#
# COMPACT_ATOMS: atom_id res chain seq x y z
N MET A 1 33.10 -33.97 -5.14
CA MET A 1 33.46 -32.74 -5.88
C MET A 1 32.25 -32.08 -6.51
N GLU A 2 31.37 -32.82 -7.18
CA GLU A 2 30.15 -32.29 -7.81
C GLU A 2 29.19 -31.57 -6.84
N TYR A 3 28.97 -32.11 -5.64
CA TYR A 3 28.12 -31.46 -4.63
C TYR A 3 28.66 -30.12 -4.14
N VAL A 4 29.98 -29.95 -4.11
CA VAL A 4 30.61 -28.66 -3.73
C VAL A 4 30.35 -27.63 -4.83
N LEU A 5 30.42 -28.04 -6.10
CA LEU A 5 30.10 -27.18 -7.25
C LEU A 5 28.62 -26.82 -7.29
N LEU A 6 27.71 -27.76 -7.00
CA LEU A 6 26.27 -27.52 -6.92
C LEU A 6 25.93 -26.56 -5.77
N PHE A 7 26.52 -26.77 -4.60
CA PHE A 7 26.32 -25.89 -3.44
C PHE A 7 26.83 -24.47 -3.74
N LEU A 8 28.02 -24.36 -4.34
CA LEU A 8 28.58 -23.09 -4.76
C LEU A 8 27.67 -22.39 -5.79
N ALA A 9 27.13 -23.13 -6.76
CA ALA A 9 26.21 -22.60 -7.75
C ALA A 9 24.92 -22.07 -7.11
N ILE A 10 24.36 -22.78 -6.12
CA ILE A 10 23.16 -22.34 -5.39
C ILE A 10 23.45 -21.09 -4.56
N VAL A 11 24.59 -21.03 -3.87
CA VAL A 11 25.00 -19.86 -3.09
C VAL A 11 25.21 -18.64 -3.99
N VAL A 12 25.87 -18.81 -5.14
CA VAL A 12 26.06 -17.74 -6.13
C VAL A 12 24.71 -17.29 -6.69
N LEU A 13 23.82 -18.22 -7.04
CA LEU A 13 22.50 -17.88 -7.55
C LEU A 13 21.68 -17.09 -6.51
N GLY A 14 21.68 -17.55 -5.25
CA GLY A 14 21.02 -16.86 -4.14
C GLY A 14 21.60 -15.47 -3.88
N ALA A 15 22.93 -15.33 -3.91
CA ALA A 15 23.62 -14.04 -3.77
C ALA A 15 23.28 -13.08 -4.92
N THR A 16 23.20 -13.59 -6.16
CA THR A 16 22.84 -12.78 -7.33
C THR A 16 21.41 -12.27 -7.23
N VAL A 17 20.46 -13.13 -6.86
CA VAL A 17 19.06 -12.76 -6.65
C VAL A 17 18.94 -11.75 -5.50
N PHE A 18 19.64 -12.00 -4.39
CA PHE A 18 19.67 -11.08 -3.25
C PHE A 18 20.24 -9.71 -3.62
N LEU A 19 21.31 -9.65 -4.43
CA LEU A 19 21.90 -8.41 -4.91
C LEU A 19 20.97 -7.66 -5.87
N VAL A 20 20.27 -8.36 -6.77
CA VAL A 20 19.33 -7.72 -7.71
C VAL A 20 18.11 -7.16 -6.99
N VAL A 21 17.55 -7.91 -6.04
CA VAL A 21 16.42 -7.47 -5.20
C VAL A 21 16.85 -6.35 -4.24
N GLY A 22 18.04 -6.48 -3.64
CA GLY A 22 18.62 -5.45 -2.78
C GLY A 22 18.88 -4.15 -3.54
N ARG A 23 19.45 -4.22 -4.75
CA ARG A 23 19.73 -3.03 -5.57
C ARG A 23 18.46 -2.32 -6.06
N ARG A 24 17.34 -3.03 -6.26
CA ARG A 24 16.04 -2.40 -6.55
C ARG A 24 15.51 -1.55 -5.39
N ARG A 25 15.93 -1.81 -4.15
CA ARG A 25 15.67 -0.95 -2.98
C ARG A 25 16.73 0.14 -2.77
N SER A 26 17.90 0.01 -3.39
CA SER A 26 19.05 0.91 -3.16
C SER A 26 19.27 1.95 -4.25
N GLY A 27 18.26 2.25 -5.06
CA GLY A 27 18.28 3.39 -5.98
C GLY A 27 18.05 4.71 -5.25
N GLU A 28 19.01 5.13 -4.42
CA GLU A 28 19.44 6.52 -4.20
C GLU A 28 20.55 6.54 -3.12
N PRO A 29 21.74 7.11 -3.41
CA PRO A 29 22.80 7.22 -2.41
C PRO A 29 22.74 8.56 -1.64
N LEU A 30 22.46 8.43 -0.32
CA LEU A 30 22.89 9.30 0.81
C LEU A 30 22.22 10.70 0.95
N PRO A 31 22.11 11.28 2.18
CA PRO A 31 22.95 11.05 3.36
C PRO A 31 22.21 10.58 4.62
N THR A 32 23.01 10.11 5.58
CA THR A 32 22.73 10.04 7.01
C THR A 32 21.64 11.01 7.47
N GLN A 33 20.42 10.50 7.63
CA GLN A 33 19.40 11.14 8.43
C GLN A 33 19.01 10.12 9.47
N GLU A 34 19.65 10.28 10.64
CA GLU A 34 19.05 10.17 11.95
C GLU A 34 18.03 9.05 12.08
N LEU A 35 18.33 8.06 12.92
CA LEU A 35 17.29 7.28 13.60
C LEU A 35 16.39 8.26 14.36
N GLY A 36 15.46 8.89 13.64
CA GLY A 36 14.41 9.73 14.16
C GLY A 36 13.45 8.81 14.87
N GLU A 37 13.57 8.83 16.19
CA GLU A 37 12.51 8.72 17.19
C GLU A 37 11.38 7.74 16.86
N PRO A 38 11.14 6.69 17.69
CA PRO A 38 9.92 5.90 17.60
C PRO A 38 8.73 6.85 17.81
N THR A 39 8.25 7.38 16.69
CA THR A 39 7.30 8.48 16.70
C THR A 39 5.99 7.85 17.09
N THR A 40 5.65 8.10 18.35
CA THR A 40 4.32 8.45 18.81
C THR A 40 3.24 7.67 18.10
N SER A 41 2.69 6.72 18.85
CA SER A 41 1.30 6.27 18.78
C SER A 41 0.36 7.46 18.49
N LEU A 42 0.27 7.89 17.23
CA LEU A 42 -0.89 8.61 16.77
C LEU A 42 -2.05 7.64 16.98
N PRO A 43 -3.17 8.09 17.60
CA PRO A 43 -4.36 7.27 17.66
C PRO A 43 -4.63 6.77 16.23
N PRO A 44 -4.94 5.48 16.03
CA PRO A 44 -5.22 4.95 14.71
C PRO A 44 -6.23 5.90 14.09
N VAL A 45 -5.84 6.60 13.03
CA VAL A 45 -6.74 7.50 12.32
C VAL A 45 -7.83 6.58 11.78
N LEU A 46 -8.92 6.50 12.54
CA LEU A 46 -10.10 5.74 12.17
C LEU A 46 -10.65 6.42 10.93
N LEU A 47 -10.95 5.61 9.92
CA LEU A 47 -11.54 6.14 8.70
C LEU A 47 -12.86 6.82 9.07
N PRO A 48 -13.13 8.02 8.52
CA PRO A 48 -14.37 8.74 8.80
C PRO A 48 -15.57 7.92 8.32
N GLU A 49 -16.74 8.10 8.95
CA GLU A 49 -17.99 7.42 8.56
C GLU A 49 -18.34 7.55 7.07
N ARG A 50 -17.88 8.64 6.43
CA ARG A 50 -17.91 8.82 4.97
C ARG A 50 -16.50 8.88 4.40
N MET A 51 -15.93 7.70 4.25
CA MET A 51 -14.60 7.44 3.71
C MET A 51 -14.56 7.63 2.19
N ARG A 52 -13.62 8.45 1.72
CA ARG A 52 -13.26 8.56 0.30
C ARG A 52 -11.98 7.78 0.01
N ALA A 53 -11.74 7.49 -1.28
CA ALA A 53 -10.52 6.84 -1.73
C ALA A 53 -9.25 7.56 -1.24
N GLU A 54 -9.34 8.89 -1.10
CA GLU A 54 -8.26 9.74 -0.61
C GLU A 54 -7.88 9.47 0.84
N ASP A 55 -8.86 9.15 1.68
CA ASP A 55 -8.68 8.95 3.11
C ASP A 55 -7.95 7.63 3.40
N VAL A 56 -8.09 6.63 2.51
CA VAL A 56 -7.40 5.33 2.62
C VAL A 56 -5.88 5.49 2.51
N ARG A 57 -5.41 6.43 1.66
CA ARG A 57 -3.99 6.77 1.46
C ARG A 57 -3.32 7.30 2.74
N HIS A 58 -4.13 7.89 3.61
CA HIS A 58 -3.67 8.54 4.84
C HIS A 58 -3.73 7.62 6.06
N VAL A 59 -4.24 6.39 5.93
CA VAL A 59 -4.26 5.43 7.03
C VAL A 59 -2.82 5.04 7.41
N ARG A 60 -2.58 4.93 8.72
CA ARG A 60 -1.30 4.49 9.29
C ARG A 60 -1.53 3.31 10.22
N PHE A 61 -0.82 2.21 9.95
CA PHE A 61 -0.88 1.00 10.73
C PHE A 61 0.34 0.89 11.65
N SER A 62 0.11 0.54 12.91
CA SER A 62 1.19 0.24 13.86
C SER A 62 1.71 -1.18 13.67
N LEU A 63 3.02 -1.38 13.82
CA LEU A 63 3.66 -2.69 13.71
C LEU A 63 3.36 -3.54 14.97
N GLY A 64 2.67 -4.68 14.80
CA GLY A 64 2.44 -5.66 15.85
C GLY A 64 3.46 -6.81 15.84
N ALA A 65 3.59 -7.54 16.96
CA ALA A 65 4.53 -8.67 17.10
C ALA A 65 4.29 -9.83 16.11
N ARG A 66 3.11 -9.87 15.46
CA ARG A 66 2.83 -10.63 14.24
C ARG A 66 2.27 -9.66 13.22
N GLY A 67 3.16 -8.95 12.51
CA GLY A 67 2.79 -7.99 11.49
C GLY A 67 2.36 -8.69 10.19
N TYR A 68 1.33 -8.16 9.54
CA TYR A 68 1.08 -8.44 8.13
C TYR A 68 2.22 -7.84 7.30
N ARG A 69 2.48 -8.41 6.12
CA ARG A 69 3.52 -7.88 5.24
C ARG A 69 3.04 -6.54 4.66
N CYS A 70 3.86 -5.50 4.81
CA CYS A 70 3.50 -4.14 4.39
C CYS A 70 3.07 -4.09 2.92
N ASP A 71 3.79 -4.76 2.02
CA ASP A 71 3.48 -4.81 0.59
C ASP A 71 2.10 -5.41 0.29
N GLN A 72 1.71 -6.46 1.00
CA GLN A 72 0.39 -7.08 0.81
C GLN A 72 -0.74 -6.21 1.34
N VAL A 73 -0.47 -5.48 2.43
CA VAL A 73 -1.44 -4.52 2.98
C VAL A 73 -1.59 -3.35 2.02
N ASP A 74 -0.49 -2.83 1.47
CA ASP A 74 -0.50 -1.72 0.51
C ASP A 74 -1.27 -2.11 -0.76
N ASP A 75 -1.02 -3.29 -1.35
CA ASP A 75 -1.75 -3.79 -2.53
C ASP A 75 -3.26 -3.88 -2.29
N VAL A 76 -3.68 -4.33 -1.11
CA VAL A 76 -5.09 -4.45 -0.75
C VAL A 76 -5.73 -3.08 -0.53
N LEU A 77 -5.00 -2.13 0.07
CA LEU A 77 -5.49 -0.77 0.29
C LEU A 77 -5.64 -0.01 -1.03
N ASP A 78 -4.73 -0.22 -1.98
CA ASP A 78 -4.83 0.36 -3.33
C ASP A 78 -6.07 -0.18 -4.06
N ALA A 79 -6.27 -1.50 -4.03
CA ALA A 79 -7.45 -2.13 -4.61
C ALA A 79 -8.76 -1.63 -3.96
N LEU A 80 -8.77 -1.49 -2.63
CA LEU A 80 -9.92 -0.97 -1.89
C LEU A 80 -10.20 0.50 -2.24
N SER A 81 -9.16 1.32 -2.35
CA SER A 81 -9.29 2.73 -2.73
C SER A 81 -9.93 2.89 -4.10
N ALA A 82 -9.47 2.09 -5.08
CA ALA A 82 -10.02 2.10 -6.43
C ALA A 82 -11.51 1.71 -6.46
N GLU A 83 -11.90 0.71 -5.67
CA GLU A 83 -13.30 0.28 -5.59
C GLU A 83 -14.20 1.33 -4.93
N ILE A 84 -13.71 2.01 -3.89
CA ILE A 84 -14.45 3.10 -3.24
C ILE A 84 -14.68 4.26 -4.19
N GLU A 85 -13.68 4.60 -5.02
CA GLU A 85 -13.83 5.63 -6.03
C GLU A 85 -14.86 5.24 -7.09
N ARG A 86 -14.82 3.99 -7.57
CA ARG A 86 -15.80 3.44 -8.51
C ARG A 86 -17.22 3.52 -7.96
N LEU A 87 -17.43 3.05 -6.74
CA LEU A 87 -18.75 3.05 -6.08
C LEU A 87 -19.28 4.47 -5.86
N HIS A 88 -18.43 5.40 -5.43
CA HIS A 88 -18.84 6.80 -5.29
C HIS A 88 -19.22 7.43 -6.64
N GLY A 89 -18.46 7.13 -7.69
CA GLY A 89 -18.77 7.59 -9.04
C GLY A 89 -20.11 7.08 -9.56
N GLU A 90 -20.47 5.83 -9.28
CA GLU A 90 -21.80 5.28 -9.61
C GLU A 90 -22.91 5.96 -8.81
N LEU A 91 -22.67 6.19 -7.51
CA LEU A 91 -23.64 6.80 -6.62
C LEU A 91 -23.94 8.25 -7.02
N ASP A 92 -22.91 9.00 -7.44
CA ASP A 92 -23.06 10.36 -7.95
C ASP A 92 -23.82 10.39 -9.28
N GLN A 93 -23.60 9.41 -10.18
CA GLN A 93 -24.38 9.27 -11.41
C GLN A 93 -25.86 8.99 -11.13
N VAL A 94 -26.16 8.05 -10.23
CA VAL A 94 -27.55 7.74 -9.86
C VAL A 94 -28.23 8.94 -9.21
N ARG A 95 -27.53 9.67 -8.32
CA ARG A 95 -28.06 10.90 -7.71
C ARG A 95 -28.29 12.00 -8.75
N ALA A 96 -27.39 12.15 -9.73
CA ALA A 96 -27.54 13.12 -10.80
C ALA A 96 -28.76 12.81 -11.68
N ALA A 97 -28.98 11.54 -12.02
CA ALA A 97 -30.15 11.09 -12.77
C ALA A 97 -31.45 11.34 -11.99
N ALA A 98 -31.50 10.95 -10.70
CA ALA A 98 -32.67 11.18 -9.85
C ALA A 98 -32.97 12.67 -9.62
N GLY A 99 -31.94 13.52 -9.55
CA GLY A 99 -32.09 14.97 -9.44
C GLY A 99 -32.50 15.67 -10.75
N ALA A 100 -32.22 15.04 -11.91
CA ALA A 100 -32.67 15.51 -13.20
C ALA A 100 -34.17 15.21 -13.41
N ASP A 101 -34.61 14.01 -13.03
CA ASP A 101 -36.01 13.57 -13.08
C ASP A 101 -36.93 14.47 -12.23
N ARG A 102 -36.53 14.78 -10.99
CA ARG A 102 -37.29 15.69 -10.10
C ARG A 102 -37.41 17.13 -10.62
N ARG A 103 -36.49 17.59 -11.48
CA ARG A 103 -36.56 18.92 -12.12
C ARG A 103 -37.46 18.95 -13.35
N GLN A 104 -37.90 17.79 -13.84
CA GLN A 104 -38.77 17.64 -14.99
C GLN A 104 -40.26 17.51 -14.61
N GLU A 105 -40.60 17.35 -13.32
CA GLU A 105 -41.99 17.50 -12.86
C GLU A 105 -42.38 18.99 -12.79
N PRO A 106 -43.40 19.44 -13.57
CA PRO A 106 -43.85 20.83 -13.66
C PRO A 106 -44.79 21.28 -12.52
#